data_AF-A0A6B2LK62-F1
#
_entry.id   AF-A0A6B2LK62-F1
#
_cell.length_a   1.000
_cell.length_b   1.000
_cell.length_c   1.000
_cell.angle_alpha   90.00
_cell.angle_beta   90.00
_cell.angle_gamma   90.00
#
_symmetry.space_group_name_H-M   'P 1'
#
loop_
_entity.id
_entity.type
_entity.pdbx_description
1 polymer ?
#
loop_
_entity_poly.entity_id
_entity_poly.type
_entity_poly.pdbx_seq_one_letter_code
_entity_poly.pdbx_strand_id
1 'polypeptide(L)'
;MRNDGQKASRVARRDKSTSTTTLVREDVNSSYNEDISLDYDMKHNFNHLSMKIKHLEEEKKESEEQRIILEQKLHKMDLKYTNLNQQILIKMTKLEQDLALLHADRREHDLLKLEHRRLQARYDELREDRLCVVCQEQARQYVCVPCGHVLYCHRCSAAMQQRPCAVCQGTVT
;
A
#
# COMPACT_ATOMS: atom_id res chain seq x y z
N MET A 1 -10.90 10.17 -13.86
CA MET A 1 -11.98 9.83 -14.80
C MET A 1 -13.17 10.68 -14.44
N ARG A 2 -13.64 11.49 -15.40
CA ARG A 2 -14.77 12.42 -15.26
C ARG A 2 -16.06 11.60 -15.21
N ASN A 3 -16.98 11.95 -14.31
CA ASN A 3 -18.37 11.52 -14.46
C ASN A 3 -19.29 12.69 -14.13
N ASP A 4 -19.58 13.45 -15.18
CA ASP A 4 -20.67 14.38 -15.31
C ASP A 4 -21.99 13.61 -15.22
N GLY A 5 -22.93 14.08 -14.42
CA GLY A 5 -24.20 13.38 -14.19
C GLY A 5 -25.32 14.27 -13.69
N GLN A 6 -25.49 15.43 -14.32
CA GLN A 6 -26.68 16.27 -14.18
C GLN A 6 -27.95 15.50 -14.57
N LYS A 7 -28.95 15.44 -13.68
CA LYS A 7 -30.34 15.17 -14.07
C LYS A 7 -31.26 16.15 -13.36
N ALA A 8 -31.60 17.22 -14.07
CA ALA A 8 -32.73 18.08 -13.79
C ALA A 8 -34.02 17.39 -14.25
N SER A 9 -35.00 17.23 -13.37
CA SER A 9 -36.36 16.83 -13.71
C SER A 9 -37.29 18.05 -13.61
N ARG A 10 -38.06 18.21 -14.69
CA ARG A 10 -38.83 19.39 -15.09
C ARG A 10 -40.28 18.91 -15.28
N VAL A 11 -41.25 19.81 -15.06
CA VAL A 11 -42.68 19.74 -15.50
C VAL A 11 -43.57 18.86 -14.60
N ALA A 12 -44.75 19.27 -14.10
CA ALA A 12 -45.85 19.98 -14.77
C ALA A 12 -46.71 20.83 -13.81
N ARG A 13 -47.02 22.06 -14.23
CA ARG A 13 -48.19 22.83 -13.78
C ARG A 13 -49.43 22.29 -14.49
N ARG A 14 -50.55 22.15 -13.79
CA ARG A 14 -51.83 21.80 -14.40
C ARG A 14 -52.90 22.78 -13.90
N ASP A 15 -53.06 23.85 -14.66
CA ASP A 15 -54.22 24.73 -14.60
C ASP A 15 -55.38 24.07 -15.34
N LYS A 16 -56.53 23.92 -14.70
CA LYS A 16 -57.82 23.73 -15.38
C LYS A 16 -58.88 24.54 -14.63
N SER A 17 -59.13 25.71 -15.19
CA SER A 17 -60.32 26.52 -14.98
C SER A 17 -61.51 25.87 -15.69
N THR A 18 -62.59 25.62 -14.96
CA THR A 18 -63.93 25.47 -15.55
C THR A 18 -64.89 26.30 -14.72
N SER A 19 -65.20 27.45 -15.30
CA SER A 19 -66.24 28.38 -14.89
C SER A 19 -67.60 27.77 -15.24
N THR A 20 -68.49 27.65 -14.26
CA THR A 20 -69.91 27.39 -14.52
C THR A 20 -70.71 28.34 -13.65
N THR A 21 -71.25 29.36 -14.31
CA THR A 21 -72.14 30.36 -13.74
C THR A 21 -73.55 29.79 -13.72
N THR A 22 -74.15 29.67 -12.54
CA THR A 22 -75.59 29.38 -12.41
C THR A 22 -76.21 30.43 -11.50
N LEU A 23 -77.26 31.04 -12.04
CA LEU A 23 -78.00 32.18 -11.52
C LEU A 23 -79.13 31.74 -10.57
N VAL A 24 -79.29 32.54 -9.51
CA VAL A 24 -80.56 32.95 -8.86
C VAL A 24 -81.31 31.92 -8.02
N ARG A 25 -81.39 32.21 -6.71
CA ARG A 25 -82.65 32.49 -5.97
C ARG A 25 -82.31 33.00 -4.56
N GLU A 26 -82.73 34.24 -4.28
CA GLU A 26 -82.64 34.87 -2.97
C GLU A 26 -83.87 34.48 -2.15
N ASP A 27 -83.71 33.53 -1.23
CA ASP A 27 -84.70 33.22 -0.21
C ASP A 27 -84.29 33.89 1.11
N VAL A 28 -84.98 34.99 1.42
CA VAL A 28 -84.81 35.78 2.64
C VAL A 28 -85.59 35.11 3.77
N ASN A 29 -85.03 34.07 4.39
CA ASN A 29 -85.45 33.61 5.74
C ASN A 29 -84.49 32.54 6.34
N SER A 30 -83.30 32.93 6.82
CA SER A 30 -82.40 31.96 7.51
C SER A 30 -81.37 32.58 8.49
N SER A 31 -81.56 33.81 8.98
CA SER A 31 -80.50 34.53 9.71
C SER A 31 -80.29 34.13 11.19
N TYR A 32 -80.80 32.99 11.65
CA TYR A 32 -80.68 32.56 13.06
C TYR A 32 -80.19 31.13 13.27
N ASN A 33 -79.88 30.38 12.20
CA ASN A 33 -79.30 29.03 12.29
C ASN A 33 -77.85 28.93 11.78
N GLU A 34 -77.28 29.99 11.20
CA GLU A 34 -75.90 29.99 10.67
C GLU A 34 -74.82 30.12 11.77
N ASP A 35 -75.13 30.78 12.88
CA ASP A 35 -74.17 31.01 13.98
C ASP A 35 -73.84 29.74 14.79
N ILE A 36 -74.73 28.74 14.82
CA ILE A 36 -74.47 27.45 15.50
C ILE A 36 -73.62 26.52 14.61
N SER A 37 -73.71 26.66 13.28
CA SER A 37 -72.93 25.85 12.33
C SER A 37 -71.44 26.22 12.33
N LEU A 38 -71.12 27.52 12.46
CA LEU A 38 -69.74 28.02 12.43
C LEU A 38 -68.92 27.54 13.64
N ASP A 39 -69.52 27.46 14.83
CA ASP A 39 -68.82 26.97 16.03
C ASP A 39 -68.52 25.46 15.96
N TYR A 40 -69.40 24.67 15.34
CA TYR A 40 -69.15 23.24 15.11
C TYR A 40 -68.00 23.01 14.13
N ASP A 41 -67.96 23.76 13.03
CA ASP A 41 -66.91 23.66 12.01
C ASP A 41 -65.54 24.09 12.54
N MET A 42 -65.50 25.13 13.38
CA MET A 42 -64.26 25.57 14.05
C MET A 42 -63.71 24.52 15.02
N LYS A 43 -64.58 23.88 15.82
CA LYS A 43 -64.18 22.81 16.75
C LYS A 43 -63.69 21.57 16.00
N HIS A 44 -64.34 21.20 14.90
CA HIS A 44 -63.91 20.08 14.07
C HIS A 44 -62.54 20.35 13.42
N ASN A 45 -62.33 21.56 12.88
CA ASN A 45 -61.05 21.96 12.30
C ASN A 45 -59.92 22.00 13.36
N PHE A 46 -60.20 22.51 14.56
CA PHE A 46 -59.26 22.50 15.67
C PHE A 46 -58.85 21.08 16.08
N ASN A 47 -59.81 20.15 16.19
CA ASN A 47 -59.54 18.76 16.51
C ASN A 47 -58.68 18.08 15.43
N HIS A 48 -58.98 18.31 14.15
CA HIS A 48 -58.20 17.78 13.04
C HIS A 48 -56.77 18.34 13.03
N LEU A 49 -56.59 19.65 13.24
CA LEU A 49 -55.27 20.28 13.36
C LEU A 49 -54.50 19.73 14.57
N SER A 50 -55.16 19.54 15.71
CA SER A 50 -54.56 18.95 16.90
C SER A 50 -54.05 17.52 16.63
N MET A 51 -54.84 16.69 15.95
CA MET A 51 -54.41 15.34 15.54
C MET A 51 -53.21 15.39 14.58
N LYS A 52 -53.23 16.29 13.60
CA LYS A 52 -52.15 16.44 12.63
C LYS A 52 -50.84 16.89 13.29
N ILE A 53 -50.91 17.80 14.26
CA ILE A 53 -49.74 18.23 15.04
C ILE A 53 -49.14 17.05 15.79
N LYS A 54 -49.96 16.25 16.48
CA LYS A 54 -49.48 15.05 17.20
C LYS A 54 -48.77 14.07 16.27
N HIS A 55 -49.35 13.81 15.10
CA HIS A 55 -48.73 12.90 14.13
C HIS A 55 -47.39 13.43 13.62
N LEU A 56 -47.30 14.72 13.30
CA LEU A 56 -46.04 15.35 12.88
C LEU A 56 -44.98 15.34 14.00
N GLU A 57 -45.39 15.46 15.26
CA GLU A 57 -44.50 15.35 16.41
C GLU A 57 -43.94 13.93 16.58
N GLU A 58 -44.78 12.91 16.37
CA GLU A 58 -44.38 11.50 16.37
C GLU A 58 -43.42 11.19 15.22
N GLU A 59 -43.76 11.58 13.98
CA GLU A 59 -42.89 11.41 12.81
C GLU A 59 -41.54 12.11 12.99
N LYS A 60 -41.55 13.32 13.56
CA LYS A 60 -40.31 14.04 13.87
C LYS A 60 -39.47 13.30 14.91
N LYS A 61 -40.10 12.74 15.95
CA LYS A 61 -39.41 11.95 16.97
C LYS A 61 -38.79 10.69 16.38
N GLU A 62 -39.53 9.95 15.56
CA GLU A 62 -39.02 8.77 14.86
C GLU A 62 -37.86 9.12 13.92
N SER A 63 -37.98 10.23 13.17
CA SER A 63 -36.90 10.71 12.30
C SER A 63 -35.65 11.11 13.09
N GLU A 64 -35.81 11.72 14.27
CA GLU A 64 -34.70 12.11 15.14
C GLU A 64 -34.00 10.87 15.72
N GLU A 65 -34.76 9.87 16.15
CA GLU A 65 -34.22 8.58 16.61
C GLU A 65 -33.43 7.88 15.50
N GLN A 66 -33.95 7.87 14.26
CA GLN A 66 -33.24 7.33 13.10
C GLN A 66 -31.93 8.08 12.81
N ARG A 67 -31.93 9.41 12.93
CA ARG A 67 -30.73 10.24 12.75
C ARG A 67 -29.64 9.85 13.75
N ILE A 68 -29.99 9.75 15.04
CA ILE A 68 -29.04 9.35 16.09
C ILE A 68 -28.46 7.95 15.81
N ILE A 69 -29.28 7.00 15.37
CA ILE A 69 -28.81 5.65 15.02
C ILE A 69 -27.82 5.69 13.85
N LEU A 70 -28.08 6.51 12.82
CA LEU A 70 -27.19 6.66 11.67
C LEU A 70 -25.87 7.32 12.06
N GLU A 71 -25.90 8.36 12.89
CA GLU A 71 -24.69 9.03 13.40
C GLU A 71 -23.82 8.06 14.21
N GLN A 72 -24.43 7.25 15.08
CA GLN A 72 -23.70 6.21 15.82
C GLN A 72 -23.09 5.15 14.90
N LYS A 73 -23.80 4.75 13.82
CA LYS A 73 -23.26 3.81 12.82
C LYS A 73 -22.09 4.42 12.05
N LEU A 74 -22.20 5.68 11.64
CA LEU A 74 -21.14 6.42 10.96
C LEU A 74 -19.89 6.50 11.85
N HIS A 75 -20.07 6.91 13.11
CA HIS A 75 -18.96 6.98 14.07
C HIS A 75 -18.27 5.62 14.28
N LYS A 76 -19.05 4.54 14.41
CA LYS A 76 -18.50 3.17 14.51
C LYS A 76 -17.71 2.78 13.26
N MET A 77 -18.14 3.20 12.08
CA MET A 77 -17.43 2.94 10.83
C MET A 77 -16.12 3.75 10.76
N ASP A 78 -16.14 5.01 11.16
CA ASP A 78 -14.97 5.88 11.19
C ASP A 78 -13.88 5.34 12.13
N LEU A 79 -14.27 4.83 13.31
CA LEU A 79 -13.35 4.15 14.22
C LEU A 79 -12.72 2.91 13.60
N LYS A 80 -13.51 2.12 12.85
CA LYS A 80 -12.96 0.95 12.12
C LYS A 80 -11.99 1.38 11.02
N TYR A 81 -12.33 2.43 10.28
CA TYR A 81 -11.50 2.93 9.19
C TYR A 81 -10.17 3.51 9.69
N THR A 82 -10.21 4.31 10.75
CA THR A 82 -9.01 4.85 11.42
C THR A 82 -8.12 3.75 11.97
N ASN A 83 -8.70 2.72 12.61
CA ASN A 83 -7.93 1.56 13.08
C ASN A 83 -7.27 0.81 11.92
N LEU A 84 -8.00 0.57 10.83
CA LEU A 84 -7.45 -0.10 9.65
C LEU A 84 -6.31 0.71 9.02
N ASN A 85 -6.48 2.02 8.88
CA ASN A 85 -5.43 2.90 8.36
C ASN A 85 -4.19 2.90 9.26
N GLN A 86 -4.36 2.91 10.58
CA GLN A 86 -3.25 2.79 11.52
C GLN A 86 -2.52 1.47 11.34
N GLN A 87 -3.24 0.35 11.19
CA GLN A 87 -2.62 -0.95 10.92
C GLN A 87 -1.85 -0.96 9.60
N ILE A 88 -2.41 -0.36 8.54
CA ILE A 88 -1.74 -0.24 7.24
C ILE A 88 -0.45 0.56 7.39
N LEU A 89 -0.49 1.70 8.08
CA LEU A 89 0.69 2.54 8.30
C LEU A 89 1.80 1.78 9.04
N ILE A 90 1.46 1.07 10.12
CA ILE A 90 2.43 0.25 10.88
C ILE A 90 3.05 -0.84 10.00
N LYS A 91 2.25 -1.49 9.15
CA LYS A 91 2.78 -2.51 8.24
C LYS A 91 3.70 -1.89 7.18
N MET A 92 3.35 -0.72 6.65
CA MET A 92 4.18 -0.01 5.67
C MET A 92 5.52 0.39 6.26
N THR A 93 5.55 0.99 7.46
CA THR A 93 6.81 1.38 8.10
C THR A 93 7.69 0.19 8.42
N LYS A 94 7.10 -0.95 8.82
CA LYS A 94 7.85 -2.20 9.00
C LYS A 94 8.49 -2.69 7.70
N LEU A 95 7.75 -2.68 6.59
CA LEU A 95 8.28 -3.08 5.29
C LEU A 95 9.42 -2.16 4.83
N GLU A 96 9.34 -0.86 5.08
CA GLU A 96 10.41 0.09 4.77
C GLU A 96 11.69 -0.20 5.58
N GLN A 97 11.54 -0.54 6.87
CA GLN A 97 12.65 -0.95 7.72
C GLN A 97 13.28 -2.25 7.23
N ASP A 98 12.47 -3.26 6.90
CA ASP A 98 12.95 -4.55 6.38
C ASP A 98 13.71 -4.38 5.06
N LEU A 99 13.23 -3.51 4.16
CA LEU A 99 13.92 -3.18 2.91
C LEU A 99 15.28 -2.49 3.17
N ALA A 100 15.35 -1.58 4.15
CA ALA A 100 16.60 -0.92 4.51
C ALA A 100 17.65 -1.92 5.04
N LEU A 101 17.22 -2.90 5.85
CA LEU A 101 18.09 -3.98 6.34
C LEU A 101 18.60 -4.85 5.19
N LEU A 102 17.71 -5.30 4.31
CA LEU A 102 18.09 -6.10 3.14
C LEU A 102 19.11 -5.37 2.24
N HIS A 103 18.97 -4.06 2.08
CA HIS A 103 19.95 -3.25 1.34
C HIS A 103 21.29 -3.12 2.07
N ALA A 104 21.31 -3.09 3.40
CA ALA A 104 22.56 -3.12 4.17
C ALA A 104 23.26 -4.47 4.00
N ASP A 105 22.55 -5.58 4.18
CA ASP A 105 23.08 -6.94 4.04
C ASP A 105 23.65 -7.18 2.64
N ARG A 106 22.93 -6.73 1.60
CA ARG A 106 23.41 -6.84 0.22
C ARG A 106 24.74 -6.10 0.01
N ARG A 107 24.87 -4.88 0.56
CA ARG A 107 26.11 -4.11 0.46
C ARG A 107 27.27 -4.81 1.17
N GLU A 108 27.03 -5.36 2.36
CA GLU A 108 28.04 -6.13 3.10
C GLU A 108 28.47 -7.39 2.32
N HIS A 109 27.51 -8.14 1.79
CA HIS A 109 27.78 -9.30 0.96
C HIS A 109 28.63 -8.95 -0.28
N ASP A 110 28.34 -7.83 -0.94
CA ASP A 110 29.12 -7.38 -2.11
C ASP A 110 30.57 -7.00 -1.72
N LEU A 111 30.77 -6.39 -0.56
CA LEU A 111 32.10 -6.09 -0.02
C LEU A 111 32.88 -7.37 0.32
N LEU A 112 32.26 -8.31 1.02
CA LEU A 112 32.87 -9.60 1.36
C LEU A 112 33.23 -10.40 0.09
N LYS A 113 32.37 -10.36 -0.93
CA LYS A 113 32.63 -10.99 -2.22
C LYS A 113 33.82 -10.38 -2.94
N LEU A 114 34.00 -9.06 -2.88
CA LEU A 114 35.16 -8.38 -3.45
C LEU A 114 36.45 -8.77 -2.70
N GLU A 115 36.43 -8.76 -1.37
CA GLU A 115 37.59 -9.14 -0.57
C GLU A 115 37.96 -10.60 -0.77
N HIS A 116 36.96 -11.49 -0.86
CA HIS A 116 37.19 -12.90 -1.18
C HIS A 116 37.90 -13.07 -2.54
N ARG A 117 37.46 -12.35 -3.58
CA ARG A 117 38.14 -12.37 -4.90
C ARG A 117 39.59 -11.90 -4.80
N ARG A 118 39.84 -10.84 -4.03
CA ARG A 118 41.18 -10.29 -3.82
C ARG A 118 42.09 -11.29 -3.12
N LEU A 119 41.61 -11.91 -2.04
CA LEU A 119 42.35 -12.92 -1.29
C LEU A 119 42.62 -14.17 -2.14
N GLN A 120 41.64 -14.57 -2.95
CA GLN A 120 41.80 -15.70 -3.87
C GLN A 120 42.89 -15.42 -4.90
N ALA A 121 42.88 -14.25 -5.55
CA ALA A 121 43.93 -13.87 -6.50
C ALA A 121 45.33 -13.88 -5.84
N ARG A 122 45.45 -13.31 -4.63
CA ARG A 122 46.71 -13.34 -3.88
C ARG A 122 47.15 -14.76 -3.50
N TYR A 123 46.20 -15.62 -3.14
CA TYR A 123 46.47 -17.01 -2.84
C TYR A 123 47.00 -17.75 -4.08
N ASP A 124 46.38 -17.52 -5.24
CA ASP A 124 46.77 -18.13 -6.49
C ASP A 124 48.17 -17.66 -6.93
N GLU A 125 48.48 -16.36 -6.84
CA GLU A 125 49.84 -15.81 -7.07
C GLU A 125 50.88 -16.49 -6.16
N LEU A 126 50.64 -16.52 -4.85
CA LEU A 126 51.56 -17.15 -3.89
C LEU A 126 51.69 -18.66 -4.09
N ARG A 127 50.65 -19.31 -4.61
CA ARG A 127 50.67 -20.72 -4.95
C ARG A 127 51.56 -20.94 -6.17
N GLU A 128 51.35 -20.20 -7.27
CA GLU A 128 52.14 -20.30 -8.51
C GLU A 128 53.63 -20.05 -8.26
N ASP A 129 53.98 -19.08 -7.43
CA ASP A 129 55.37 -18.78 -7.04
C ASP A 129 56.08 -19.97 -6.37
N ARG A 130 55.33 -20.90 -5.78
CA ARG A 130 55.86 -22.09 -5.11
C ARG A 130 55.88 -23.32 -5.99
N LEU A 131 55.31 -23.29 -7.20
CA LEU A 131 55.21 -24.45 -8.08
C LEU A 131 56.44 -24.63 -8.97
N CYS A 132 56.81 -25.87 -9.24
CA CYS A 132 57.89 -26.28 -10.13
C CYS A 132 57.76 -25.58 -11.49
N VAL A 133 58.84 -24.95 -11.96
CA VAL A 133 58.82 -24.22 -13.25
C VAL A 133 58.64 -25.14 -14.47
N VAL A 134 58.82 -26.45 -14.29
CA VAL A 134 58.69 -27.46 -15.35
C VAL A 134 57.27 -28.02 -15.43
N CYS A 135 56.73 -28.55 -14.32
CA CYS A 135 55.41 -29.17 -14.34
C CYS A 135 54.26 -28.26 -13.89
N GLN A 136 54.54 -27.15 -13.20
CA GLN A 136 53.54 -26.23 -12.65
C GLN A 136 52.47 -26.89 -11.77
N GLU A 137 52.77 -28.07 -11.21
CA GLU A 137 51.82 -28.87 -10.41
C GLU A 137 52.28 -29.08 -8.98
N GLN A 138 53.58 -29.37 -8.79
CA GLN A 138 54.16 -29.72 -7.50
C GLN A 138 55.02 -28.59 -6.95
N ALA A 139 55.08 -28.46 -5.63
CA ALA A 139 55.93 -27.47 -4.98
C ALA A 139 57.41 -27.65 -5.33
N ARG A 140 58.14 -26.54 -5.46
CA ARG A 140 59.59 -26.52 -5.62
C ARG A 140 60.24 -27.07 -4.35
N GLN A 141 61.17 -28.00 -4.52
CA GLN A 141 61.84 -28.72 -3.42
C GLN A 141 63.36 -28.81 -3.62
N TYR A 142 63.86 -28.56 -4.82
CA TYR A 142 65.27 -28.71 -5.18
C TYR A 142 65.91 -27.37 -5.56
N VAL A 143 67.13 -27.19 -5.05
CA VAL A 143 68.00 -26.03 -5.32
C VAL A 143 69.02 -26.39 -6.40
N CYS A 144 69.25 -25.48 -7.35
CA CYS A 144 70.29 -25.62 -8.36
C CYS A 144 71.63 -25.19 -7.78
N VAL A 145 72.64 -26.07 -7.79
CA VAL A 145 74.00 -25.77 -7.32
C VAL A 145 74.89 -25.50 -8.54
N PRO A 146 75.77 -24.47 -8.52
CA PRO A 146 76.11 -23.60 -7.39
C PRO A 146 75.25 -22.33 -7.24
N CYS A 147 74.32 -22.06 -8.15
CA CYS A 147 73.67 -20.74 -8.22
C CYS A 147 72.58 -20.47 -7.16
N GLY A 148 72.11 -21.49 -6.43
CA GLY A 148 71.14 -21.34 -5.33
C GLY A 148 69.67 -21.20 -5.77
N HIS A 149 69.34 -21.30 -7.06
CA HIS A 149 67.96 -21.12 -7.53
C HIS A 149 67.08 -22.35 -7.23
N VAL A 150 65.97 -22.16 -6.50
CA VAL A 150 65.00 -23.20 -6.17
C VAL A 150 63.91 -23.23 -7.23
N LEU A 151 63.90 -24.24 -8.10
CA LEU A 151 63.10 -24.23 -9.33
C LEU A 151 62.27 -25.51 -9.57
N TYR A 152 62.73 -26.65 -9.06
CA TYR A 152 62.20 -27.95 -9.48
C TYR A 152 61.56 -28.71 -8.32
N CYS A 153 60.51 -29.46 -8.60
CA CYS A 153 60.00 -30.48 -7.69
C CYS A 153 60.85 -31.75 -7.74
N HIS A 154 60.59 -32.69 -6.83
CA HIS A 154 61.26 -33.98 -6.79
C HIS A 154 61.19 -34.79 -8.09
N ARG A 155 60.07 -34.71 -8.83
CA ARG A 155 59.90 -35.49 -10.07
C ARG A 155 60.68 -34.90 -11.25
N CYS A 156 60.75 -33.57 -11.33
CA CYS A 156 61.41 -32.89 -12.46
C CYS A 156 62.91 -32.72 -12.25
N SER A 157 63.40 -32.74 -11.01
CA SER A 157 64.82 -32.47 -10.72
C SER A 157 65.76 -33.43 -11.44
N ALA A 158 65.45 -34.74 -11.45
CA ALA A 158 66.28 -35.75 -12.11
C ALA A 158 66.46 -35.50 -13.63
N ALA A 159 65.39 -35.11 -14.32
CA ALA A 159 65.46 -34.79 -15.75
C ALA A 159 66.22 -33.48 -16.05
N MET A 160 66.39 -32.62 -15.05
CA MET A 160 67.00 -31.30 -15.19
C MET A 160 68.45 -31.24 -14.73
N GLN A 161 69.02 -32.31 -14.15
CA GLN A 161 70.41 -32.35 -13.65
C GLN A 161 71.45 -32.07 -14.73
N GLN A 162 71.19 -32.46 -15.98
CA GLN A 162 72.10 -32.26 -17.11
C GLN A 162 71.82 -30.96 -17.87
N ARG A 163 70.87 -30.14 -17.41
CA ARG A 163 70.44 -28.91 -18.07
C ARG A 163 70.90 -27.68 -17.28
N PRO A 164 71.19 -26.55 -17.94
CA PRO A 164 71.49 -25.31 -17.25
C PRO A 164 70.30 -24.84 -16.42
N CYS A 165 70.58 -24.04 -15.38
CA CYS A 165 69.57 -23.44 -14.52
C CYS A 165 68.63 -22.56 -15.36
N ALA A 166 67.31 -22.74 -15.23
CA ALA A 166 66.34 -21.98 -16.02
C ALA A 166 66.33 -20.46 -15.73
N VAL A 167 66.91 -20.03 -14.60
CA VAL A 167 66.98 -18.60 -14.21
C VAL A 167 68.29 -17.95 -14.64
N CYS A 168 69.44 -18.52 -14.28
CA CYS A 168 70.73 -17.89 -14.55
C CYS A 168 71.54 -18.53 -15.68
N GLN A 169 71.03 -19.61 -16.29
CA GLN A 169 71.70 -20.40 -17.33
C GLN A 169 73.06 -21.02 -16.93
N GLY A 170 73.44 -20.94 -15.65
CA GLY A 170 74.63 -21.60 -15.13
C GLY A 170 74.50 -23.12 -15.12
N THR A 171 75.62 -23.82 -15.27
CA THR A 171 75.70 -25.28 -15.16
C THR A 171 75.17 -25.74 -13.81
N VAL A 172 74.24 -26.70 -13.82
CA VAL A 172 73.73 -27.36 -12.63
C VAL A 172 74.51 -28.66 -12.45
N THR A 173 75.06 -28.88 -11.25
CA THR A 173 75.80 -30.10 -10.89
C THR A 173 75.16 -30.77 -9.69
#